data_AF-A0A7J9DHP9-F1
#
_entry.id   AF-A0A7J9DHP9-F1
#
_cell.length_a   1.000
_cell.length_b   1.000
_cell.length_c   1.000
_cell.angle_alpha   90.00
_cell.angle_beta   90.00
_cell.angle_gamma   90.00
#
_symmetry.space_group_name_H-M   'P 1'
#
loop_
_entity.id
_entity.type
_entity.pdbx_description
1 polymer ?
#
loop_
_entity_poly.entity_id
_entity_poly.type
_entity_poly.pdbx_seq_one_letter_code
_entity_poly.pdbx_strand_id
1 'polypeptide(L)'
;MWEFSVGLYMISVWPDSLLLVAIYGVVESSSTALFGPILGRWVDRLTYVKVLQLWLVTQNLSFVIAGGAVVALLVFPSLKFTNIVAFIALVILTNISGAVGVLSTLAGTILIEREWLVVISEGHPPNLLTDMNSVIRRIDLTCKLVAPVISGFIISFVSLKASALMLALWTTISVWVEYWLFMSVYNGIPALGINSSRRRILQVSPSNHVEDTISTSQERNSLVSNDGENSATAGKSFAFKIIEWISKVPYIEAWKVYLQQDVVLPGVALALLFFTVLSFGTLMTAALEWQGIPAFVIGIARGISASIGIAATIVYPMLQSHISTLRTGLWSVWSQWICLLVSVASIWVKNSHISAYMLMAGVATSRLGLWMFDLSIIQQMQDAVPESDRCIVGGVQNSLQATFDLVAYVMGIVISNPQHFWKLNLVSFWAVTMAAFLYTWHLYRIRKHLFHFEKL
;
A
#
# COMPACT_ATOMS: atom_id res chain seq x y z
N MET A 1 -8.19 -10.71 -6.93
CA MET A 1 -7.94 -11.74 -7.98
C MET A 1 -7.07 -11.16 -9.08
N TRP A 2 -7.48 -10.07 -9.73
CA TRP A 2 -6.74 -9.40 -10.80
C TRP A 2 -5.24 -9.19 -10.52
N GLU A 3 -4.87 -8.63 -9.36
CA GLU A 3 -3.47 -8.40 -8.96
C GLU A 3 -2.60 -9.67 -9.05
N PHE A 4 -3.14 -10.84 -8.67
CA PHE A 4 -2.43 -12.10 -8.79
C PHE A 4 -2.34 -12.56 -10.25
N SER A 5 -3.45 -12.47 -10.99
CA SER A 5 -3.56 -12.98 -12.36
C SER A 5 -2.76 -12.15 -13.37
N VAL A 6 -2.70 -10.83 -13.21
CA VAL A 6 -2.04 -9.93 -14.17
C VAL A 6 -0.54 -10.18 -14.28
N GLY A 7 0.14 -10.54 -13.18
CA GLY A 7 1.53 -10.97 -13.22
C GLY A 7 1.73 -12.21 -14.10
N LEU A 8 0.83 -13.19 -13.98
CA LEU A 8 0.84 -14.43 -14.77
C LEU A 8 0.49 -14.17 -16.24
N TYR A 9 -0.43 -13.24 -16.52
CA TYR A 9 -0.75 -12.82 -17.87
C TYR A 9 0.45 -12.16 -18.56
N MET A 10 1.09 -11.20 -17.89
CA MET A 10 2.20 -10.43 -18.46
C MET A 10 3.44 -11.28 -18.76
N ILE A 11 3.79 -12.23 -17.88
CA ILE A 11 4.91 -13.16 -18.15
C ILE A 11 4.57 -14.16 -19.25
N SER A 12 3.31 -14.53 -19.42
CA SER A 12 2.89 -15.39 -20.53
C SER A 12 2.91 -14.65 -21.88
N VAL A 13 2.60 -13.34 -21.87
CA VAL A 13 2.67 -12.49 -23.07
C VAL A 13 4.12 -12.24 -23.50
N TRP A 14 5.02 -12.02 -22.55
CA TRP A 14 6.45 -11.82 -22.81
C TRP A 14 7.32 -12.75 -21.93
N PRO A 15 7.52 -14.02 -22.33
CA PRO A 15 8.24 -15.00 -21.50
C PRO A 15 9.71 -14.66 -21.25
N ASP A 16 10.35 -13.89 -22.12
CA ASP A 16 11.79 -13.61 -22.03
C ASP A 16 12.13 -12.49 -21.02
N SER A 17 11.12 -11.82 -20.44
CA SER A 17 11.30 -10.60 -19.66
C SER A 17 10.14 -10.33 -18.69
N LEU A 18 10.47 -10.07 -17.43
CA LEU A 18 9.58 -9.53 -16.40
C LEU A 18 9.22 -8.06 -16.63
N LEU A 19 9.72 -7.43 -17.70
CA LEU A 19 9.54 -6.00 -17.98
C LEU A 19 8.07 -5.57 -17.93
N LEU A 20 7.18 -6.32 -18.56
CA LEU A 20 5.74 -5.99 -18.58
C LEU A 20 5.11 -6.07 -17.19
N VAL A 21 5.53 -7.05 -16.38
CA VAL A 21 5.08 -7.22 -14.99
C VAL A 21 5.56 -6.06 -14.13
N ALA A 22 6.84 -5.67 -14.28
CA ALA A 22 7.46 -4.59 -13.54
C ALA A 22 6.85 -3.22 -13.88
N ILE A 23 6.66 -2.93 -15.18
CA ILE A 23 6.00 -1.70 -15.64
C ILE A 23 4.58 -1.61 -15.07
N TYR A 24 3.82 -2.71 -15.10
CA TYR A 24 2.48 -2.75 -14.54
C TYR A 24 2.47 -2.39 -13.05
N GLY A 25 3.39 -2.99 -12.26
CA GLY A 25 3.55 -2.66 -10.84
C GLY A 25 3.96 -1.20 -10.59
N VAL A 26 4.88 -0.64 -11.40
CA VAL A 26 5.25 0.78 -11.34
C VAL A 26 4.04 1.67 -11.62
N VAL A 27 3.26 1.39 -12.65
CA VAL A 27 2.11 2.22 -13.06
C VAL A 27 1.00 2.21 -12.01
N GLU A 28 0.65 1.06 -11.43
CA GLU A 28 -0.35 1.00 -10.35
C GLU A 28 0.14 1.70 -9.06
N SER A 29 1.39 1.43 -8.66
CA SER A 29 1.93 1.98 -7.41
C SER A 29 2.13 3.49 -7.50
N SER A 30 2.69 3.98 -8.61
CA SER A 30 2.89 5.41 -8.85
C SER A 30 1.57 6.17 -9.03
N SER A 31 0.57 5.58 -9.68
CA SER A 31 -0.74 6.22 -9.83
C SER A 31 -1.39 6.43 -8.47
N THR A 32 -1.40 5.40 -7.61
CA THR A 32 -1.92 5.47 -6.24
C THR A 32 -1.17 6.53 -5.41
N ALA A 33 0.17 6.55 -5.49
CA ALA A 33 0.99 7.50 -4.76
C ALA A 33 0.76 8.97 -5.20
N LEU A 34 0.68 9.22 -6.51
CA LEU A 34 0.53 10.57 -7.07
C LEU A 34 -0.89 11.11 -6.93
N PHE A 35 -1.90 10.27 -7.19
CA PHE A 35 -3.29 10.71 -7.27
C PHE A 35 -4.12 10.39 -6.02
N GLY A 36 -3.63 9.55 -5.09
CA GLY A 36 -4.34 9.21 -3.86
C GLY A 36 -4.78 10.43 -3.02
N PRO A 37 -3.90 11.41 -2.73
CA PRO A 37 -4.29 12.62 -2.00
C PRO A 37 -5.31 13.49 -2.76
N ILE A 38 -5.24 13.51 -4.09
CA ILE A 38 -6.19 14.25 -4.94
C ILE A 38 -7.56 13.57 -4.88
N LEU A 39 -7.58 12.23 -4.97
CA LEU A 39 -8.80 11.44 -4.87
C LEU A 39 -9.47 11.59 -3.51
N GLY A 40 -8.73 11.60 -2.40
CA GLY A 40 -9.31 11.85 -1.08
C GLY A 40 -10.09 13.18 -1.03
N ARG A 41 -9.44 14.29 -1.44
CA ARG A 41 -10.10 15.60 -1.53
C ARG A 41 -11.29 15.63 -2.49
N TRP A 42 -11.26 14.79 -3.53
CA TRP A 42 -12.33 14.70 -4.50
C TRP A 42 -13.53 13.90 -3.99
N VAL A 43 -13.29 12.87 -3.17
CA VAL A 43 -14.31 12.06 -2.46
C VAL A 43 -15.00 12.84 -1.33
N ASP A 44 -14.31 13.81 -0.74
CA ASP A 44 -14.87 14.69 0.31
C ASP A 44 -15.79 15.78 -0.23
N ARG A 45 -15.44 16.30 -1.40
CA ARG A 45 -16.39 16.96 -2.32
C ARG A 45 -17.34 15.85 -2.83
N LEU A 46 -18.38 16.06 -3.59
CA LEU A 46 -19.30 14.98 -4.03
C LEU A 46 -20.12 14.34 -2.88
N THR A 47 -21.32 13.93 -3.26
CA THR A 47 -22.25 13.20 -2.39
C THR A 47 -21.93 11.71 -2.41
N TYR A 48 -22.22 10.98 -1.34
CA TYR A 48 -21.92 9.54 -1.24
C TYR A 48 -22.40 8.71 -2.43
N VAL A 49 -23.63 8.94 -2.90
CA VAL A 49 -24.18 8.22 -4.07
C VAL A 49 -23.38 8.49 -5.36
N LYS A 50 -22.90 9.73 -5.55
CA LYS A 50 -22.07 10.07 -6.72
C LYS A 50 -20.71 9.40 -6.65
N VAL A 51 -20.08 9.40 -5.47
CA VAL A 51 -18.80 8.70 -5.27
C VAL A 51 -18.98 7.21 -5.52
N LEU A 52 -20.03 6.60 -4.97
CA LEU A 52 -20.35 5.19 -5.15
C LEU A 52 -20.55 4.82 -6.63
N GLN A 53 -21.34 5.62 -7.37
CA GLN A 53 -21.57 5.41 -8.80
C GLN A 53 -20.28 5.54 -9.61
N LEU A 54 -19.51 6.60 -9.38
CA LEU A 54 -18.25 6.83 -10.09
C LEU A 54 -17.24 5.72 -9.80
N TRP A 55 -17.11 5.31 -8.54
CA TRP A 55 -16.26 4.20 -8.14
C TRP A 55 -16.62 2.92 -8.88
N LEU A 56 -17.86 2.45 -8.74
CA LEU A 56 -18.28 1.15 -9.27
C LEU A 56 -18.23 1.11 -10.81
N VAL A 57 -18.70 2.17 -11.48
CA VAL A 57 -18.68 2.24 -12.95
C VAL A 57 -17.25 2.30 -13.48
N THR A 58 -16.41 3.17 -12.90
CA THR A 58 -15.04 3.37 -13.39
C THR A 58 -14.18 2.14 -13.12
N GLN A 59 -14.35 1.50 -11.97
CA GLN A 59 -13.62 0.27 -11.62
C GLN A 59 -14.02 -0.88 -12.54
N ASN A 60 -15.33 -1.10 -12.75
CA ASN A 60 -15.78 -2.17 -13.62
C ASN A 60 -15.36 -1.95 -15.08
N LEU A 61 -15.53 -0.75 -15.61
CA LEU A 61 -15.11 -0.42 -16.98
C LEU A 61 -13.60 -0.62 -17.16
N SER A 62 -12.81 -0.20 -16.18
CA SER A 62 -11.37 -0.43 -16.15
C SER A 62 -11.02 -1.93 -16.26
N PHE A 63 -11.60 -2.79 -15.41
CA PHE A 63 -11.27 -4.21 -15.41
C PHE A 63 -11.79 -4.94 -16.67
N VAL A 64 -12.93 -4.53 -17.23
CA VAL A 64 -13.42 -5.08 -18.50
C VAL A 64 -12.49 -4.71 -19.66
N ILE A 65 -12.04 -3.45 -19.73
CA ILE A 65 -11.10 -3.01 -20.76
C ILE A 65 -9.74 -3.72 -20.58
N ALA A 66 -9.22 -3.78 -19.36
CA ALA A 66 -7.96 -4.46 -19.07
C ALA A 66 -8.04 -5.96 -19.39
N GLY A 67 -9.12 -6.63 -18.97
CA GLY A 67 -9.37 -8.04 -19.27
C GLY A 67 -9.50 -8.29 -20.77
N GLY A 68 -10.26 -7.46 -21.50
CA GLY A 68 -10.39 -7.55 -22.96
C GLY A 68 -9.06 -7.34 -23.69
N ALA A 69 -8.26 -6.36 -23.27
CA ALA A 69 -6.93 -6.11 -23.83
C ALA A 69 -5.98 -7.28 -23.58
N VAL A 70 -5.97 -7.84 -22.37
CA VAL A 70 -5.19 -9.04 -22.03
C VAL A 70 -5.65 -10.25 -22.85
N VAL A 71 -6.97 -10.49 -22.99
CA VAL A 71 -7.49 -11.57 -23.82
C VAL A 71 -7.01 -11.40 -25.27
N ALA A 72 -7.04 -10.19 -25.83
CA ALA A 72 -6.51 -9.93 -27.17
C ALA A 72 -5.01 -10.24 -27.29
N LEU A 73 -4.21 -9.82 -26.30
CA LEU A 73 -2.76 -10.13 -26.23
C LEU A 73 -2.49 -11.64 -26.16
N LEU A 74 -3.32 -12.38 -25.41
CA LEU A 74 -3.17 -13.83 -25.24
C LEU A 74 -3.71 -14.65 -26.43
N VAL A 75 -4.76 -14.16 -27.11
CA VAL A 75 -5.36 -14.83 -28.29
C VAL A 75 -4.52 -14.61 -29.54
N PHE A 76 -3.90 -13.43 -29.70
CA PHE A 76 -3.06 -13.10 -30.84
C PHE A 76 -1.58 -12.88 -30.47
N PRO A 77 -0.84 -13.91 -30.03
CA PRO A 77 0.59 -13.77 -29.69
C PRO A 77 1.47 -13.29 -30.83
N SER A 78 1.04 -13.45 -32.09
CA SER A 78 1.77 -13.00 -33.28
C SER A 78 1.82 -11.48 -33.42
N LEU A 79 0.95 -10.73 -32.73
CA LEU A 79 0.90 -9.26 -32.78
C LEU A 79 2.25 -8.62 -32.47
N LYS A 80 3.06 -9.21 -31.58
CA LYS A 80 4.38 -8.69 -31.23
C LYS A 80 5.35 -8.61 -32.41
N PHE A 81 5.13 -9.43 -33.45
CA PHE A 81 5.96 -9.46 -34.66
C PHE A 81 5.26 -8.87 -35.87
N THR A 82 3.93 -9.04 -35.98
CA THR A 82 3.17 -8.60 -37.16
C THR A 82 2.71 -7.15 -37.06
N ASN A 83 2.36 -6.67 -35.86
CA ASN A 83 1.89 -5.31 -35.63
C ASN A 83 2.28 -4.84 -34.22
N ILE A 84 3.56 -4.46 -34.08
CA ILE A 84 4.12 -4.01 -32.81
C ILE A 84 3.40 -2.78 -32.23
N VAL A 85 2.83 -1.93 -33.08
CA VAL A 85 2.05 -0.75 -32.65
C VAL A 85 0.77 -1.19 -31.94
N ALA A 86 0.03 -2.14 -32.51
CA ALA A 86 -1.16 -2.70 -31.86
C ALA A 86 -0.82 -3.44 -30.56
N PHE A 87 0.29 -4.18 -30.55
CA PHE A 87 0.79 -4.84 -29.33
C PHE A 87 1.07 -3.83 -28.21
N ILE A 88 1.87 -2.80 -28.50
CA ILE A 88 2.21 -1.74 -27.53
C ILE A 88 0.94 -1.00 -27.09
N ALA A 89 0.02 -0.69 -28.01
CA ALA A 89 -1.24 -0.02 -27.68
C ALA A 89 -2.08 -0.84 -26.68
N LEU A 90 -2.18 -2.17 -26.86
CA LEU A 90 -2.89 -3.06 -25.93
C LEU A 90 -2.19 -3.16 -24.56
N VAL A 91 -0.85 -3.16 -24.53
CA VAL A 91 -0.07 -3.12 -23.29
C VAL A 91 -0.31 -1.80 -22.54
N ILE A 92 -0.23 -0.65 -23.24
CA ILE A 92 -0.50 0.67 -22.66
C ILE A 92 -1.94 0.74 -22.14
N LEU A 93 -2.90 0.26 -22.93
CA LEU A 93 -4.31 0.22 -22.54
C LEU A 93 -4.51 -0.59 -21.26
N THR A 94 -3.88 -1.77 -21.15
CA THR A 94 -3.95 -2.60 -19.95
C THR A 94 -3.37 -1.88 -18.73
N ASN A 95 -2.24 -1.19 -18.88
CA ASN A 95 -1.59 -0.45 -17.79
C ASN A 95 -2.42 0.75 -17.33
N ILE A 96 -2.91 1.57 -18.27
CA ILE A 96 -3.76 2.73 -17.95
C ILE A 96 -5.07 2.26 -17.29
N SER A 97 -5.71 1.24 -17.85
CA SER A 97 -6.90 0.65 -17.24
C SER A 97 -6.61 0.15 -15.83
N GLY A 98 -5.51 -0.59 -15.61
CA GLY A 98 -5.07 -1.03 -14.28
C GLY A 98 -4.94 0.12 -13.28
N ALA A 99 -4.24 1.20 -13.65
CA ALA A 99 -4.10 2.40 -12.83
C ALA A 99 -5.47 3.05 -12.50
N VAL A 100 -6.35 3.19 -13.50
CA VAL A 100 -7.71 3.72 -13.27
C VAL A 100 -8.50 2.80 -12.33
N GLY A 101 -8.35 1.49 -12.45
CA GLY A 101 -9.02 0.50 -11.62
C GLY A 101 -8.57 0.57 -10.16
N VAL A 102 -7.26 0.65 -9.92
CA VAL A 102 -6.70 0.74 -8.56
C VAL A 102 -7.08 2.08 -7.89
N LEU A 103 -7.07 3.18 -8.64
CA LEU A 103 -7.51 4.49 -8.18
C LEU A 103 -8.99 4.53 -7.83
N SER A 104 -9.82 3.91 -8.68
CA SER A 104 -11.25 3.78 -8.41
C SER A 104 -11.50 2.96 -7.13
N THR A 105 -10.76 1.85 -6.98
CA THR A 105 -10.81 1.00 -5.77
C THR A 105 -10.46 1.80 -4.52
N LEU A 106 -9.41 2.63 -4.57
CA LEU A 106 -9.02 3.51 -3.46
C LEU A 106 -10.14 4.48 -3.06
N ALA A 107 -10.84 5.08 -4.03
CA ALA A 107 -11.97 5.97 -3.74
C ALA A 107 -13.09 5.24 -2.98
N GLY A 108 -13.38 4.00 -3.36
CA GLY A 108 -14.32 3.14 -2.65
C GLY A 108 -13.88 2.81 -1.23
N THR A 109 -12.63 2.43 -1.04
CA THR A 109 -12.05 2.16 0.29
C THR A 109 -12.17 3.38 1.20
N ILE A 110 -11.86 4.58 0.71
CA ILE A 110 -12.01 5.82 1.48
C ILE A 110 -13.48 6.02 1.85
N LEU A 111 -14.40 5.92 0.88
CA LEU A 111 -15.83 6.11 1.12
C LEU A 111 -16.39 5.13 2.17
N ILE A 112 -16.06 3.85 2.06
CA ILE A 112 -16.64 2.83 2.93
C ILE A 112 -15.91 2.80 4.27
N GLU A 113 -14.60 2.55 4.28
CA GLU A 113 -13.85 2.27 5.52
C GLU A 113 -13.60 3.52 6.35
N ARG A 114 -13.36 4.68 5.72
CA ARG A 114 -13.01 5.90 6.44
C ARG A 114 -14.19 6.80 6.72
N GLU A 115 -15.21 6.79 5.86
CA GLU A 115 -16.38 7.67 6.00
C GLU A 115 -17.62 6.93 6.51
N TRP A 116 -18.10 5.91 5.80
CA TRP A 116 -19.37 5.27 6.15
C TRP A 116 -19.33 4.59 7.52
N LEU A 117 -18.24 3.87 7.84
CA LEU A 117 -18.13 3.22 9.16
C LEU A 117 -18.18 4.22 10.31
N VAL A 118 -17.49 5.36 10.16
CA VAL A 118 -17.47 6.41 11.16
C VAL A 118 -18.89 6.96 11.34
N VAL A 119 -19.55 7.36 10.25
CA VAL A 119 -20.92 7.92 10.30
C VAL A 119 -21.95 6.92 10.86
N ILE A 120 -21.83 5.64 10.54
CA ILE A 120 -22.73 4.60 11.07
C ILE A 120 -22.54 4.44 12.58
N SER A 121 -21.30 4.58 13.06
CA SER A 121 -20.97 4.46 14.48
C SER A 121 -21.24 5.72 15.32
N GLU A 122 -21.48 6.87 14.69
CA GLU A 122 -21.80 8.11 15.41
C GLU A 122 -23.03 7.91 16.31
N GLY A 123 -22.94 8.35 17.56
CA GLY A 123 -24.01 8.21 18.56
C GLY A 123 -24.13 6.82 19.21
N HIS A 124 -23.27 5.87 18.83
CA HIS A 124 -23.19 4.52 19.43
C HIS A 124 -21.97 4.40 20.37
N PRO A 125 -21.91 3.38 21.24
CA PRO A 125 -20.72 3.14 22.05
C PRO A 125 -19.46 2.94 21.18
N PRO A 126 -18.27 3.43 21.62
CA PRO A 126 -17.04 3.41 20.82
C PRO A 126 -16.58 2.01 20.42
N ASN A 127 -17.04 0.98 21.13
CA ASN A 127 -16.76 -0.42 20.81
C ASN A 127 -17.31 -0.83 19.45
N LEU A 128 -18.43 -0.25 19.00
CA LEU A 128 -19.07 -0.62 17.73
C LEU A 128 -18.16 -0.34 16.52
N LEU A 129 -17.51 0.83 16.48
CA LEU A 129 -16.58 1.18 15.40
C LEU A 129 -15.40 0.20 15.36
N THR A 130 -14.87 -0.16 16.54
CA THR A 130 -13.78 -1.14 16.67
C THR A 130 -14.23 -2.52 16.14
N ASP A 131 -15.43 -2.96 16.51
CA ASP A 131 -15.98 -4.24 16.06
C ASP A 131 -16.18 -4.26 14.55
N MET A 132 -16.79 -3.20 13.97
CA MET A 132 -16.99 -3.07 12.53
C MET A 132 -15.65 -3.07 11.76
N ASN A 133 -14.68 -2.28 12.22
CA ASN A 133 -13.33 -2.25 11.65
C ASN A 133 -12.68 -3.63 11.69
N SER A 134 -12.83 -4.37 12.80
CA SER A 134 -12.29 -5.72 12.93
C SER A 134 -12.94 -6.70 11.94
N VAL A 135 -14.26 -6.62 11.73
CA VAL A 135 -15.00 -7.49 10.81
C VAL A 135 -14.59 -7.22 9.36
N ILE A 136 -14.52 -5.95 8.96
CA ILE A 136 -14.10 -5.56 7.60
C ILE A 136 -12.66 -5.99 7.33
N ARG A 137 -11.77 -5.81 8.30
CA ARG A 137 -10.38 -6.26 8.18
C ARG A 137 -10.28 -7.78 8.02
N ARG A 138 -11.10 -8.56 8.74
CA ARG A 138 -11.16 -10.03 8.59
C ARG A 138 -11.66 -10.43 7.20
N ILE A 139 -12.67 -9.74 6.66
CA ILE A 139 -13.16 -9.98 5.29
C ILE A 139 -12.06 -9.70 4.27
N ASP A 140 -11.39 -8.55 4.35
CA ASP A 140 -10.27 -8.18 3.46
C ASP A 140 -9.15 -9.24 3.47
N LEU A 141 -8.73 -9.65 4.67
CA LEU A 141 -7.69 -10.68 4.83
C LEU A 141 -8.12 -12.04 4.26
N THR A 142 -9.38 -12.44 4.47
CA THR A 142 -9.93 -13.68 3.92
C THR A 142 -9.95 -13.64 2.40
N CYS A 143 -10.39 -12.52 1.81
CA CYS A 143 -10.37 -12.34 0.35
C CYS A 143 -8.94 -12.36 -0.20
N LYS A 144 -7.97 -11.73 0.46
CA LYS A 144 -6.54 -11.77 0.06
C LYS A 144 -5.94 -13.16 0.12
N LEU A 145 -6.45 -14.02 1.01
CA LEU A 145 -6.04 -15.43 1.13
C LEU A 145 -6.68 -16.29 0.02
N VAL A 146 -7.99 -16.17 -0.17
CA VAL A 146 -8.77 -17.06 -1.06
C VAL A 146 -8.63 -16.67 -2.53
N ALA A 147 -8.53 -15.37 -2.85
CA ALA A 147 -8.53 -14.88 -4.23
C ALA A 147 -7.38 -15.44 -5.10
N PRO A 148 -6.11 -15.49 -4.64
CA PRO A 148 -5.02 -16.10 -5.39
C PRO A 148 -5.21 -17.59 -5.61
N VAL A 149 -5.78 -18.30 -4.64
CA VAL A 149 -6.08 -19.74 -4.74
C VAL A 149 -7.08 -19.95 -5.88
N ILE A 150 -8.25 -19.32 -5.81
CA ILE A 150 -9.29 -19.45 -6.86
C ILE A 150 -8.73 -19.08 -8.23
N SER A 151 -8.02 -17.94 -8.33
CA SER A 151 -7.43 -17.54 -9.61
C SER A 151 -6.40 -18.55 -10.12
N GLY A 152 -5.55 -19.10 -9.24
CA GLY A 152 -4.54 -20.09 -9.61
C GLY A 152 -5.18 -21.39 -10.12
N PHE A 153 -6.28 -21.82 -9.50
CA PHE A 153 -7.07 -22.96 -9.98
C PHE A 153 -7.68 -22.70 -11.36
N ILE A 154 -8.32 -21.55 -11.57
CA ILE A 154 -8.91 -21.20 -12.89
C ILE A 154 -7.83 -21.19 -13.98
N ILE A 155 -6.67 -20.57 -13.70
CA ILE A 155 -5.56 -20.50 -14.66
C ILE A 155 -5.01 -21.88 -14.99
N SER A 156 -4.81 -22.74 -13.97
CA SER A 156 -4.15 -24.04 -14.13
C SER A 156 -5.06 -25.10 -14.76
N PHE A 157 -6.36 -25.09 -14.42
CA PHE A 157 -7.30 -26.16 -14.82
C PHE A 157 -8.26 -25.76 -15.94
N VAL A 158 -8.50 -24.47 -16.18
CA VAL A 158 -9.39 -24.00 -17.26
C VAL A 158 -8.58 -23.48 -18.43
N SER A 159 -7.92 -22.32 -18.26
CA SER A 159 -6.86 -21.79 -19.11
C SER A 159 -6.56 -20.35 -18.71
N LEU A 160 -5.39 -19.85 -19.09
CA LEU A 160 -5.00 -18.46 -18.90
C LEU A 160 -5.97 -17.47 -19.61
N LYS A 161 -6.41 -17.79 -20.83
CA LYS A 161 -7.34 -16.96 -21.63
C LYS A 161 -8.74 -16.94 -21.01
N ALA A 162 -9.25 -18.11 -20.63
CA ALA A 162 -10.54 -18.23 -19.96
C ALA A 162 -10.51 -17.51 -18.61
N SER A 163 -9.40 -17.56 -17.87
CA SER A 163 -9.25 -16.81 -16.62
C SER A 163 -9.46 -15.30 -16.82
N ALA A 164 -8.80 -14.68 -17.80
CA ALA A 164 -8.94 -13.25 -18.05
C ALA A 164 -10.38 -12.87 -18.44
N LEU A 165 -11.03 -13.69 -19.28
CA LEU A 165 -12.43 -13.50 -19.67
C LEU A 165 -13.39 -13.69 -18.48
N MET A 166 -13.20 -14.75 -17.69
CA MET A 166 -14.02 -15.05 -16.52
C MET A 166 -13.93 -13.95 -15.48
N LEU A 167 -12.75 -13.37 -15.25
CA LEU A 167 -12.59 -12.26 -14.31
C LEU A 167 -13.31 -10.99 -14.80
N ALA A 168 -13.22 -10.67 -16.11
CA ALA A 168 -13.92 -9.52 -16.68
C ALA A 168 -15.46 -9.69 -16.65
N LEU A 169 -15.95 -10.91 -16.89
CA LEU A 169 -17.37 -11.23 -16.77
C LEU A 169 -17.83 -11.20 -15.32
N TRP A 170 -17.02 -11.73 -14.40
CA TRP A 170 -17.30 -11.73 -12.97
C TRP A 170 -17.47 -10.30 -12.43
N THR A 171 -16.57 -9.38 -12.76
CA THR A 171 -16.69 -7.97 -12.32
C THR A 171 -17.93 -7.29 -12.91
N THR A 172 -18.27 -7.62 -14.17
CA THR A 172 -19.46 -7.06 -14.83
C THR A 172 -20.76 -7.51 -14.15
N ILE A 173 -20.79 -8.74 -13.63
CA ILE A 173 -21.95 -9.25 -12.91
C ILE A 173 -21.95 -8.71 -11.46
N SER A 174 -20.79 -8.68 -10.81
CA SER A 174 -20.69 -8.29 -9.41
C SER A 174 -21.05 -6.82 -9.18
N VAL A 175 -20.72 -5.92 -10.12
CA VAL A 175 -20.98 -4.48 -9.97
C VAL A 175 -22.47 -4.15 -9.73
N TRP A 176 -23.39 -4.89 -10.35
CA TRP A 176 -24.82 -4.67 -10.17
C TRP A 176 -25.28 -5.10 -8.79
N VAL A 177 -24.77 -6.24 -8.31
CA VAL A 177 -25.05 -6.76 -6.97
C VAL A 177 -24.46 -5.83 -5.92
N GLU A 178 -23.20 -5.40 -6.10
CA GLU A 178 -22.51 -4.44 -5.23
C GLU A 178 -23.27 -3.12 -5.14
N TYR A 179 -23.67 -2.53 -6.28
CA TYR A 179 -24.44 -1.28 -6.29
C TYR A 179 -25.76 -1.43 -5.53
N TRP A 180 -26.49 -2.52 -5.76
CA TRP A 180 -27.74 -2.79 -5.06
C TRP A 180 -27.54 -2.93 -3.55
N LEU A 181 -26.53 -3.68 -3.10
CA LEU A 181 -26.22 -3.87 -1.69
C LEU A 181 -25.80 -2.55 -1.02
N PHE A 182 -24.91 -1.77 -1.63
CA PHE A 182 -24.48 -0.49 -1.07
C PHE A 182 -25.63 0.54 -1.04
N MET A 183 -26.48 0.55 -2.07
CA MET A 183 -27.64 1.44 -2.08
C MET A 183 -28.69 1.04 -1.03
N SER A 184 -28.85 -0.28 -0.78
CA SER A 184 -29.66 -0.79 0.32
C SER A 184 -29.16 -0.28 1.68
N VAL A 185 -27.85 -0.35 1.93
CA VAL A 185 -27.24 0.19 3.16
C VAL A 185 -27.44 1.71 3.27
N TYR A 186 -27.21 2.45 2.18
CA TYR A 186 -27.37 3.91 2.16
C TYR A 186 -28.82 4.34 2.47
N ASN A 187 -29.80 3.65 1.90
CA ASN A 187 -31.21 3.94 2.14
C ASN A 187 -31.69 3.45 3.52
N GLY A 188 -31.08 2.38 4.05
CA GLY A 188 -31.42 1.80 5.35
C GLY A 188 -30.92 2.62 6.54
N ILE A 189 -29.90 3.47 6.36
CA ILE A 189 -29.28 4.25 7.45
C ILE A 189 -29.44 5.75 7.18
N PRO A 190 -30.43 6.44 7.81
CA PRO A 190 -30.72 7.86 7.57
C PRO A 190 -29.53 8.80 7.80
N ALA A 191 -28.63 8.47 8.75
CA ALA A 191 -27.45 9.25 9.06
C ALA A 191 -26.54 9.47 7.82
N LEU A 192 -26.41 8.47 6.95
CA LEU A 192 -25.64 8.57 5.71
C LEU A 192 -26.27 9.58 4.73
N GLY A 193 -27.61 9.60 4.63
CA GLY A 193 -28.35 10.53 3.79
C GLY A 193 -28.24 11.99 4.28
N ILE A 194 -28.28 12.19 5.59
CA ILE A 194 -28.13 13.51 6.23
C ILE A 194 -26.71 14.06 5.99
N ASN A 195 -25.67 13.28 6.29
CA ASN A 195 -24.28 13.71 6.08
C ASN A 195 -23.94 13.94 4.59
N SER A 196 -24.46 13.10 3.69
CA SER A 196 -24.37 13.31 2.23
C SER A 196 -25.01 14.63 1.79
N SER A 197 -26.15 15.00 2.37
CA SER A 197 -26.85 16.26 2.08
C SER A 197 -26.11 17.46 2.65
N ARG A 198 -25.52 17.34 3.84
CA ARG A 198 -24.63 18.37 4.42
C ARG A 198 -23.43 18.66 3.52
N ARG A 199 -22.78 17.63 2.96
CA ARG A 199 -21.71 17.81 1.95
C ARG A 199 -22.19 18.60 0.75
N ARG A 200 -23.39 18.29 0.24
CA ARG A 200 -23.98 19.04 -0.89
C ARG A 200 -24.16 20.52 -0.56
N ILE A 201 -24.64 20.86 0.63
CA ILE A 201 -24.89 22.25 1.06
C ILE A 201 -23.57 23.02 1.18
N LEU A 202 -22.54 22.42 1.79
CA LEU A 202 -21.20 23.00 1.91
C LEU A 202 -20.55 23.30 0.53
N GLN A 203 -20.94 22.57 -0.52
CA GLN A 203 -20.47 22.84 -1.87
C GLN A 203 -21.19 24.00 -2.58
N VAL A 204 -22.44 24.28 -2.21
CA VAL A 204 -23.27 25.30 -2.87
C VAL A 204 -23.08 26.68 -2.24
N SER A 205 -22.51 26.78 -1.03
CA SER A 205 -22.07 28.05 -0.44
C SER A 205 -20.54 28.13 -0.29
N PRO A 206 -19.80 28.60 -1.32
CA PRO A 206 -18.40 29.01 -1.17
C PRO A 206 -18.24 30.42 -0.56
N SER A 207 -19.33 31.12 -0.26
CA SER A 207 -19.32 32.46 0.34
C SER A 207 -20.28 32.54 1.51
N ASN A 208 -19.74 32.46 2.72
CA ASN A 208 -20.14 33.25 3.88
C ASN A 208 -19.12 32.94 4.98
N HIS A 209 -18.04 33.73 5.00
CA HIS A 209 -17.48 34.13 6.29
C HIS A 209 -18.61 34.83 7.03
N VAL A 210 -19.37 34.10 7.84
CA VAL A 210 -19.96 34.70 9.03
C VAL A 210 -18.82 34.71 10.03
N GLU A 211 -18.02 35.78 9.94
CA GLU A 211 -17.41 36.32 11.15
C GLU A 211 -18.52 36.44 12.19
N ASP A 212 -18.28 35.84 13.35
CA ASP A 212 -19.00 36.11 14.59
C ASP A 212 -19.06 37.62 14.81
N THR A 213 -20.12 38.25 14.32
CA THR A 213 -20.47 39.62 14.68
C THR A 213 -21.51 39.54 15.79
N ILE A 214 -21.02 39.42 17.02
CA ILE A 214 -21.67 40.05 18.16
C ILE A 214 -20.70 41.12 18.66
N SER A 215 -20.93 42.32 18.17
CA SER A 215 -20.34 43.56 18.66
C SER A 215 -20.83 43.87 20.08
N THR A 216 -19.90 44.16 20.98
CA THR A 216 -19.90 45.29 21.94
C THR A 216 -18.61 45.16 22.75
N SER A 217 -17.70 46.12 22.80
CA SER A 217 -17.91 47.53 23.04
C SER A 217 -16.65 48.31 22.67
N GLN A 218 -16.89 49.54 22.22
CA GLN A 218 -15.90 50.59 22.04
C GLN A 218 -15.11 50.80 23.33
N GLU A 219 -13.79 50.93 23.21
CA GLU A 219 -13.12 52.03 23.89
C GLU A 219 -11.94 52.55 23.05
N ARG A 220 -11.77 53.86 23.20
CA ARG A 220 -11.11 54.82 22.32
C ARG A 220 -9.76 55.20 22.93
N ASN A 221 -8.86 55.69 22.06
CA ASN A 221 -7.74 56.63 22.28
C ASN A 221 -6.40 56.01 21.83
N SER A 222 -5.90 56.29 20.63
CA SER A 222 -5.34 57.54 20.07
C SER A 222 -3.88 57.82 20.47
N LEU A 223 -3.10 58.19 19.44
CA LEU A 223 -1.82 58.95 19.42
C LEU A 223 -0.54 58.12 19.65
N VAL A 224 0.62 58.36 19.03
CA VAL A 224 1.10 59.01 17.78
C VAL A 224 2.63 58.75 17.79
N SER A 225 3.25 58.64 16.60
CA SER A 225 4.68 58.77 16.29
C SER A 225 5.69 57.80 16.93
N ASN A 226 6.51 57.12 16.12
CA ASN A 226 7.76 57.75 15.66
C ASN A 226 8.42 56.95 14.53
N ASP A 227 8.83 57.68 13.49
CA ASP A 227 9.80 57.24 12.49
C ASP A 227 11.17 57.01 13.13
N GLY A 228 11.94 56.09 12.55
CA GLY A 228 13.33 55.83 12.92
C GLY A 228 13.93 54.72 12.07
N GLU A 229 14.45 55.11 10.91
CA GLU A 229 15.35 54.31 10.07
C GLU A 229 16.40 53.58 10.91
N ASN A 230 16.70 52.33 10.56
CA ASN A 230 18.08 51.88 10.49
C ASN A 230 18.22 50.68 9.54
N SER A 231 18.65 51.01 8.33
CA SER A 231 19.27 50.14 7.36
C SER A 231 20.56 49.51 7.90
N ALA A 232 20.56 48.20 8.15
CA ALA A 232 21.78 47.40 8.15
C ALA A 232 21.44 45.91 7.99
N THR A 233 21.64 45.37 6.78
CA THR A 233 22.05 43.98 6.42
C THR A 233 21.55 43.60 5.02
N ALA A 234 21.91 44.42 4.02
CA ALA A 234 21.91 43.99 2.64
C ALA A 234 23.06 42.98 2.45
N GLY A 235 22.72 41.69 2.28
CA GLY A 235 23.72 40.65 2.02
C GLY A 235 23.32 39.20 2.24
N LYS A 236 22.08 38.89 2.68
CA LYS A 236 21.59 37.51 2.83
C LYS A 236 20.12 37.36 2.40
N SER A 237 19.77 37.21 1.12
CA SER A 237 18.35 36.89 0.80
C SER A 237 18.02 36.47 -0.64
N PHE A 238 18.70 35.47 -1.20
CA PHE A 238 18.07 34.68 -2.27
C PHE A 238 18.11 33.19 -1.93
N ALA A 239 19.27 32.68 -1.52
CA ALA A 239 19.39 31.34 -0.95
C ALA A 239 18.55 31.18 0.34
N PHE A 240 18.56 32.17 1.24
CA PHE A 240 17.73 32.14 2.46
C PHE A 240 16.24 32.22 2.14
N LYS A 241 15.81 33.02 1.15
CA LYS A 241 14.42 33.09 0.69
C LYS A 241 13.95 31.81 0.01
N ILE A 242 14.81 31.17 -0.77
CA ILE A 242 14.52 29.87 -1.40
C ILE A 242 14.45 28.77 -0.34
N ILE A 243 15.37 28.74 0.63
CA ILE A 243 15.33 27.79 1.75
C ILE A 243 14.10 28.01 2.61
N GLU A 244 13.70 29.25 2.86
CA GLU A 244 12.51 29.59 3.63
C GLU A 244 11.22 29.24 2.85
N TRP A 245 11.19 29.48 1.53
CA TRP A 245 10.07 29.12 0.65
C TRP A 245 9.94 27.59 0.48
N ILE A 246 11.05 26.88 0.30
CA ILE A 246 11.13 25.42 0.29
C ILE A 246 10.71 24.86 1.66
N SER A 247 11.13 25.46 2.78
CA SER A 247 10.71 25.03 4.11
C SER A 247 9.22 25.25 4.42
N LYS A 248 8.56 26.17 3.70
CA LYS A 248 7.13 26.48 3.82
C LYS A 248 6.25 25.59 2.94
N VAL A 249 6.82 24.66 2.19
CA VAL A 249 6.04 23.62 1.51
C VAL A 249 5.58 22.63 2.59
N PRO A 250 4.25 22.37 2.75
CA PRO A 250 3.70 21.50 3.79
C PRO A 250 4.36 20.10 3.85
N TYR A 251 4.88 19.65 2.71
CA TYR A 251 5.61 18.40 2.59
C TYR A 251 6.94 18.39 3.37
N ILE A 252 7.73 19.47 3.31
CA ILE A 252 9.07 19.53 3.92
C ILE A 252 8.99 19.68 5.43
N GLU A 253 7.99 20.41 5.92
CA GLU A 253 7.68 20.48 7.35
C GLU A 253 7.33 19.11 7.91
N ALA A 254 6.49 18.34 7.21
CA ALA A 254 6.15 16.96 7.61
C ALA A 254 7.38 16.05 7.71
N TRP A 255 8.30 16.11 6.74
CA TRP A 255 9.56 15.37 6.79
C TRP A 255 10.46 15.82 7.93
N LYS A 256 10.51 17.12 8.24
CA LYS A 256 11.28 17.63 9.38
C LYS A 256 10.72 17.10 10.70
N VAL A 257 9.40 17.12 10.88
CA VAL A 257 8.73 16.55 12.07
C VAL A 257 9.04 15.06 12.18
N TYR A 258 8.96 14.30 11.08
CA TYR A 258 9.31 12.89 11.07
C TYR A 258 10.76 12.67 11.51
N LEU A 259 11.73 13.38 10.92
CA LEU A 259 13.16 13.23 11.22
C LEU A 259 13.56 13.62 12.65
N GLN A 260 12.73 14.38 13.35
CA GLN A 260 12.94 14.77 14.74
C GLN A 260 12.45 13.70 15.74
N GLN A 261 11.68 12.70 15.30
CA GLN A 261 11.16 11.66 16.19
C GLN A 261 12.24 10.65 16.59
N ASP A 262 12.20 10.19 17.84
CA ASP A 262 13.13 9.16 18.34
C ASP A 262 12.98 7.81 17.59
N VAL A 263 11.79 7.55 17.04
CA VAL A 263 11.41 6.33 16.31
C VAL A 263 11.73 6.35 14.81
N VAL A 264 12.50 7.34 14.32
CA VAL A 264 12.93 7.42 12.91
C VAL A 264 13.68 6.18 12.44
N LEU A 265 14.67 5.72 13.20
CA LEU A 265 15.47 4.56 12.79
C LEU A 265 14.60 3.29 12.63
N PRO A 266 13.72 2.96 13.60
CA PRO A 266 12.73 1.90 13.43
C PRO A 266 11.81 2.09 12.22
N GLY A 267 11.32 3.32 11.99
CA GLY A 267 10.47 3.64 10.84
C GLY A 267 11.18 3.42 9.50
N VAL A 268 12.44 3.86 9.37
CA VAL A 268 13.29 3.63 8.20
C VAL A 268 13.60 2.13 8.03
N ALA A 269 13.89 1.41 9.12
CA ALA A 269 14.09 -0.03 9.08
C ALA A 269 12.85 -0.75 8.55
N LEU A 270 11.66 -0.38 9.02
CA LEU A 270 10.40 -0.92 8.50
C LEU A 270 10.22 -0.58 7.02
N ALA A 271 10.51 0.65 6.60
CA ALA A 271 10.35 1.05 5.22
C ALA A 271 11.31 0.31 4.26
N LEU A 272 12.52 -0.02 4.71
CA LEU A 272 13.45 -0.87 3.96
C LEU A 272 12.90 -2.28 3.71
N LEU A 273 12.04 -2.82 4.59
CA LEU A 273 11.42 -4.12 4.37
C LEU A 273 10.40 -4.13 3.22
N PHE A 274 9.92 -2.95 2.79
CA PHE A 274 9.09 -2.79 1.59
C PHE A 274 9.92 -2.79 0.30
N PHE A 275 11.24 -2.57 0.38
CA PHE A 275 12.12 -2.73 -0.78
C PHE A 275 12.44 -4.21 -1.00
N THR A 276 11.45 -4.95 -1.50
CA THR A 276 11.57 -6.40 -1.62
C THR A 276 10.78 -6.98 -2.78
N VAL A 277 11.40 -7.87 -3.54
CA VAL A 277 10.70 -8.80 -4.44
C VAL A 277 10.44 -10.14 -3.77
N LEU A 278 10.94 -10.38 -2.55
CA LEU A 278 10.75 -11.61 -1.77
C LEU A 278 9.37 -11.61 -1.10
N SER A 279 8.33 -11.43 -1.91
CA SER A 279 6.93 -11.44 -1.52
C SER A 279 6.10 -12.12 -2.60
N PHE A 280 4.96 -12.69 -2.24
CA PHE A 280 4.00 -13.23 -3.21
C PHE A 280 3.28 -12.12 -4.02
N GLY A 281 3.97 -11.00 -4.28
CA GLY A 281 3.57 -9.96 -5.22
C GLY A 281 3.77 -10.38 -6.68
N THR A 282 3.50 -9.45 -7.59
CA THR A 282 3.41 -9.73 -9.04
C THR A 282 4.74 -10.22 -9.64
N LEU A 283 5.89 -9.63 -9.24
CA LEU A 283 7.21 -10.00 -9.77
C LEU A 283 7.65 -11.42 -9.41
N MET A 284 7.57 -11.81 -8.14
CA MET A 284 7.91 -13.17 -7.72
C MET A 284 6.94 -14.20 -8.28
N THR A 285 5.64 -13.87 -8.30
CA THR A 285 4.61 -14.74 -8.89
C THR A 285 4.92 -15.02 -10.37
N ALA A 286 5.26 -13.98 -11.13
CA ALA A 286 5.68 -14.12 -12.53
C ALA A 286 6.97 -14.94 -12.67
N ALA A 287 7.98 -14.71 -11.80
CA ALA A 287 9.23 -15.46 -11.84
C ALA A 287 9.05 -16.95 -11.50
N LEU A 288 8.16 -17.28 -10.56
CA LEU A 288 7.83 -18.66 -10.20
C LEU A 288 7.09 -19.39 -11.34
N GLU A 289 6.15 -18.71 -11.99
CA GLU A 289 5.45 -19.25 -13.17
C GLU A 289 6.44 -19.47 -14.31
N TRP A 290 7.36 -18.53 -14.53
CA TRP A 290 8.43 -18.68 -15.53
C TRP A 290 9.35 -19.88 -15.25
N GLN A 291 9.57 -20.22 -13.97
CA GLN A 291 10.29 -21.44 -13.55
C GLN A 291 9.47 -22.73 -13.74
N GLY A 292 8.22 -22.63 -14.20
CA GLY A 292 7.34 -23.76 -14.46
C GLY A 292 6.54 -24.22 -13.25
N ILE A 293 6.41 -23.39 -12.20
CA ILE A 293 5.53 -23.70 -11.07
C ILE A 293 4.09 -23.38 -11.47
N PRO A 294 3.14 -24.33 -11.37
CA PRO A 294 1.76 -24.08 -11.72
C PRO A 294 1.11 -22.98 -10.86
N ALA A 295 0.32 -22.11 -11.50
CA ALA A 295 -0.38 -21.02 -10.83
C ALA A 295 -1.20 -21.42 -9.58
N PHE A 296 -1.82 -22.61 -9.54
CA PHE A 296 -2.54 -23.08 -8.36
C PHE A 296 -1.62 -23.32 -7.17
N VAL A 297 -0.40 -23.82 -7.41
CA VAL A 297 0.63 -24.02 -6.36
C VAL A 297 1.08 -22.68 -5.81
N ILE A 298 1.33 -21.70 -6.68
CA ILE A 298 1.69 -20.34 -6.28
C ILE A 298 0.54 -19.71 -5.48
N GLY A 299 -0.70 -19.88 -5.93
CA GLY A 299 -1.90 -19.41 -5.25
C GLY A 299 -2.07 -20.00 -3.85
N ILE A 300 -1.89 -21.32 -3.69
CA ILE A 300 -1.91 -22.00 -2.38
C ILE A 300 -0.77 -21.50 -1.49
N ALA A 301 0.45 -21.38 -2.02
CA ALA A 301 1.59 -20.88 -1.26
C ALA A 301 1.37 -19.43 -0.77
N ARG A 302 0.78 -18.55 -1.61
CA ARG A 302 0.36 -17.20 -1.21
C ARG A 302 -0.72 -17.24 -0.13
N GLY A 303 -1.68 -18.16 -0.22
CA GLY A 303 -2.70 -18.38 0.81
C GLY A 303 -2.10 -18.79 2.17
N ILE A 304 -1.20 -19.78 2.18
CA ILE A 304 -0.46 -20.21 3.39
C ILE A 304 0.35 -19.03 3.96
N SER A 305 1.06 -18.31 3.10
CA SER A 305 1.83 -17.12 3.48
C SER A 305 0.96 -16.04 4.12
N ALA A 306 -0.27 -15.83 3.63
CA ALA A 306 -1.23 -14.90 4.24
C ALA A 306 -1.67 -15.38 5.62
N SER A 307 -1.98 -16.68 5.78
CA SER A 307 -2.33 -17.28 7.08
C SER A 307 -1.23 -17.09 8.13
N ILE A 308 0.04 -17.32 7.75
CA ILE A 308 1.18 -17.10 8.64
C ILE A 308 1.29 -15.62 9.03
N GLY A 309 1.04 -14.71 8.09
CA GLY A 309 1.00 -13.27 8.39
C GLY A 309 -0.13 -12.89 9.35
N ILE A 310 -1.31 -13.50 9.23
CA ILE A 310 -2.41 -13.31 10.19
C ILE A 310 -2.04 -13.86 11.56
N ALA A 311 -1.37 -15.01 11.63
CA ALA A 311 -0.93 -15.58 12.90
C ALA A 311 0.00 -14.63 13.69
N ALA A 312 0.74 -13.74 13.01
CA ALA A 312 1.54 -12.70 13.67
C ALA A 312 0.70 -11.80 14.60
N THR A 313 -0.57 -11.58 14.29
CA THR A 313 -1.49 -10.77 15.13
C THR A 313 -1.84 -11.44 16.47
N ILE A 314 -1.67 -12.75 16.56
CA ILE A 314 -1.86 -13.54 17.79
C ILE A 314 -0.52 -13.69 18.53
N VAL A 315 0.55 -13.99 17.79
CA VAL A 315 1.89 -14.21 18.37
C VAL A 315 2.51 -12.91 18.90
N TYR A 316 2.28 -11.79 18.21
CA TYR A 316 2.81 -10.47 18.62
C TYR A 316 2.41 -10.07 20.05
N PRO A 317 1.12 -9.97 20.42
CA PRO A 317 0.73 -9.55 21.77
C PRO A 317 1.20 -10.54 22.85
N MET A 318 1.22 -11.84 22.55
CA MET A 318 1.77 -12.85 23.47
C MET A 318 3.24 -12.54 23.76
N LEU A 319 4.06 -12.36 22.72
CA LEU A 319 5.48 -12.12 22.89
C LEU A 319 5.76 -10.73 23.51
N GLN A 320 5.04 -9.69 23.07
CA GLN A 320 5.12 -8.32 23.59
C GLN A 320 4.83 -8.24 25.09
N SER A 321 3.86 -9.02 25.60
CA SER A 321 3.55 -9.09 27.03
C SER A 321 4.70 -9.66 27.88
N HIS A 322 5.56 -10.52 27.31
CA HIS A 322 6.66 -11.16 28.02
C HIS A 322 8.00 -10.43 27.87
N ILE A 323 8.32 -9.92 26.67
CA ILE A 323 9.67 -9.42 26.37
C ILE A 323 9.72 -7.93 26.01
N SER A 324 8.62 -7.17 26.09
CA SER A 324 8.46 -5.77 25.68
C SER A 324 8.49 -5.54 24.17
N THR A 325 7.82 -4.48 23.72
CA THR A 325 7.69 -4.06 22.31
C THR A 325 9.03 -4.01 21.59
N LEU A 326 10.06 -3.41 22.20
CA LEU A 326 11.38 -3.25 21.59
C LEU A 326 12.09 -4.59 21.31
N ARG A 327 12.04 -5.54 22.25
CA ARG A 327 12.68 -6.87 22.04
C ARG A 327 11.85 -7.74 21.11
N THR A 328 10.51 -7.63 21.16
CA THR A 328 9.64 -8.29 20.18
C THR A 328 9.98 -7.84 18.77
N GLY A 329 10.19 -6.54 18.53
CA GLY A 329 10.67 -6.05 17.23
C GLY A 329 12.01 -6.66 16.82
N LEU A 330 12.97 -6.77 17.75
CA LEU A 330 14.29 -7.36 17.46
C LEU A 330 14.15 -8.84 17.06
N TRP A 331 13.40 -9.61 17.84
CA TRP A 331 13.16 -11.02 17.56
C TRP A 331 12.45 -11.21 16.22
N SER A 332 11.50 -10.33 15.92
CA SER A 332 10.70 -10.37 14.69
C SER A 332 11.55 -10.15 13.44
N VAL A 333 12.39 -9.10 13.40
CA VAL A 333 13.22 -8.80 12.22
C VAL A 333 14.31 -9.85 11.99
N TRP A 334 14.92 -10.37 13.07
CA TRP A 334 15.91 -11.45 12.95
C TRP A 334 15.26 -12.79 12.60
N SER A 335 14.06 -13.08 13.11
CA SER A 335 13.29 -14.26 12.68
C SER A 335 12.95 -14.18 11.19
N GLN A 336 12.52 -13.02 10.68
CA GLN A 336 12.31 -12.81 9.25
C GLN A 336 13.59 -13.08 8.45
N TRP A 337 14.71 -12.50 8.89
CA TRP A 337 16.01 -12.67 8.25
C TRP A 337 16.45 -14.15 8.18
N ILE A 338 16.32 -14.89 9.29
CA ILE A 338 16.64 -16.33 9.36
C ILE A 338 15.77 -17.13 8.38
N CYS A 339 14.46 -16.87 8.32
CA CYS A 339 13.58 -17.57 7.37
C CYS A 339 13.98 -17.27 5.90
N LEU A 340 14.37 -16.03 5.60
CA LEU A 340 14.81 -15.66 4.25
C LEU A 340 16.18 -16.24 3.86
N LEU A 341 17.00 -16.73 4.80
CA LEU A 341 18.18 -17.51 4.44
C LEU A 341 17.83 -18.75 3.61
N VAL A 342 16.65 -19.35 3.82
CA VAL A 342 16.16 -20.46 2.99
C VAL A 342 15.93 -20.00 1.55
N SER A 343 15.36 -18.80 1.37
CA SER A 343 15.16 -18.18 0.06
C SER A 343 16.47 -17.81 -0.64
N VAL A 344 17.48 -17.39 0.13
CA VAL A 344 18.82 -17.13 -0.42
C VAL A 344 19.52 -18.44 -0.77
N ALA A 345 19.45 -19.45 0.10
CA ALA A 345 19.99 -20.78 -0.13
C ALA A 345 19.44 -21.43 -1.41
N SER A 346 18.19 -21.11 -1.77
CA SER A 346 17.56 -21.64 -2.98
C SER A 346 18.30 -21.25 -4.28
N ILE A 347 19.05 -20.14 -4.29
CA ILE A 347 19.80 -19.65 -5.45
C ILE A 347 20.85 -20.67 -5.91
N TRP A 348 21.46 -21.41 -4.98
CA TRP A 348 22.50 -22.41 -5.30
C TRP A 348 21.95 -23.81 -5.58
N VAL A 349 20.63 -24.00 -5.51
CA VAL A 349 19.99 -25.29 -5.78
C VAL A 349 19.83 -25.48 -7.29
N LYS A 350 20.47 -26.53 -7.83
CA LYS A 350 20.47 -26.82 -9.28
C LYS A 350 19.09 -27.20 -9.83
N ASN A 351 18.24 -27.84 -9.02
CA ASN A 351 16.89 -28.22 -9.43
C ASN A 351 15.96 -27.01 -9.31
N SER A 352 15.43 -26.54 -10.45
CA SER A 352 14.58 -25.34 -10.53
C SER A 352 13.32 -25.45 -9.66
N HIS A 353 12.64 -26.59 -9.66
CA HIS A 353 11.44 -26.78 -8.85
C HIS A 353 11.75 -26.75 -7.35
N ILE A 354 12.80 -27.46 -6.92
CA ILE A 354 13.22 -27.44 -5.50
C ILE A 354 13.63 -26.03 -5.08
N SER A 355 14.38 -25.32 -5.93
CA SER A 355 14.74 -23.91 -5.70
C SER A 355 13.49 -23.04 -5.51
N ALA A 356 12.48 -23.18 -6.37
CA ALA A 356 11.24 -22.44 -6.29
C ALA A 356 10.44 -22.74 -5.01
N TYR A 357 10.34 -24.02 -4.61
CA TYR A 357 9.68 -24.41 -3.36
C TYR A 357 10.41 -23.87 -2.12
N MET A 358 11.75 -23.91 -2.12
CA MET A 358 12.55 -23.32 -1.04
C MET A 358 12.37 -21.80 -0.97
N LEU A 359 12.35 -21.11 -2.12
CA LEU A 359 12.06 -19.68 -2.20
C LEU A 359 10.69 -19.36 -1.60
N MET A 360 9.64 -20.06 -2.04
CA MET A 360 8.27 -19.90 -1.53
C MET A 360 8.17 -20.20 -0.03
N ALA A 361 8.80 -21.26 0.46
CA ALA A 361 8.76 -21.65 1.87
C ALA A 361 9.47 -20.62 2.78
N GLY A 362 10.66 -20.14 2.37
CA GLY A 362 11.38 -19.09 3.08
C GLY A 362 10.57 -17.78 3.13
N VAL A 363 9.96 -17.38 2.00
CA VAL A 363 9.10 -16.20 1.93
C VAL A 363 7.85 -16.35 2.80
N ALA A 364 7.17 -17.51 2.74
CA ALA A 364 5.94 -17.75 3.51
C ALA A 364 6.21 -17.73 5.02
N THR A 365 7.25 -18.42 5.49
CA THR A 365 7.62 -18.46 6.91
C THR A 365 8.13 -17.10 7.42
N SER A 366 8.84 -16.34 6.58
CA SER A 366 9.32 -15.00 6.93
C SER A 366 8.20 -14.00 7.24
N ARG A 367 6.95 -14.26 6.79
CA ARG A 367 5.81 -13.37 7.03
C ARG A 367 5.50 -13.20 8.52
N LEU A 368 5.74 -14.23 9.33
CA LEU A 368 5.53 -14.12 10.77
C LEU A 368 6.41 -12.98 11.33
N GLY A 369 7.71 -13.04 11.06
CA GLY A 369 8.67 -12.01 11.48
C GLY A 369 8.35 -10.63 10.91
N LEU A 370 8.02 -10.54 9.61
CA LEU A 370 7.69 -9.27 8.96
C LEU A 370 6.49 -8.56 9.64
N TRP A 371 5.38 -9.27 9.81
CA TRP A 371 4.15 -8.66 10.35
C TRP A 371 4.23 -8.39 11.86
N MET A 372 4.95 -9.21 12.63
CA MET A 372 5.23 -8.87 14.04
C MET A 372 6.15 -7.65 14.15
N PHE A 373 7.10 -7.48 13.22
CA PHE A 373 7.96 -6.29 13.20
C PHE A 373 7.15 -5.04 12.85
N ASP A 374 6.27 -5.10 11.85
CA ASP A 374 5.35 -4.02 11.49
C ASP A 374 4.50 -3.58 12.68
N LEU A 375 3.85 -4.53 13.38
CA LEU A 375 3.09 -4.25 14.61
C LEU A 375 3.95 -3.62 15.70
N SER A 376 5.19 -4.09 15.88
CA SER A 376 6.14 -3.54 16.85
C SER A 376 6.46 -2.08 16.56
N ILE A 377 6.71 -1.72 15.29
CA ILE A 377 7.05 -0.35 14.91
C ILE A 377 5.83 0.56 15.00
N ILE A 378 4.66 0.08 14.57
CA ILE A 378 3.40 0.83 14.71
C ILE A 378 3.16 1.16 16.19
N GLN A 379 3.30 0.18 17.08
CA GLN A 379 3.13 0.42 18.51
C GLN A 379 4.19 1.40 19.07
N GLN A 380 5.46 1.27 18.66
CA GLN A 380 6.49 2.24 19.05
C GLN A 380 6.17 3.66 18.60
N MET A 381 5.65 3.83 17.38
CA MET A 381 5.23 5.13 16.88
C MET A 381 4.03 5.68 17.65
N GLN A 382 3.07 4.82 18.03
CA GLN A 382 1.91 5.23 18.84
C GLN A 382 2.32 5.66 20.26
N ASP A 383 3.25 4.93 20.87
CA ASP A 383 3.71 5.15 22.25
C ASP A 383 4.64 6.36 22.36
N ALA A 384 5.53 6.59 21.37
CA ALA A 384 6.58 7.60 21.46
C ALA A 384 6.23 8.94 20.78
N VAL A 385 5.37 8.96 19.76
CA VAL A 385 5.06 10.17 19.00
C VAL A 385 3.92 10.94 19.66
N PRO A 386 4.06 12.27 19.89
CA PRO A 386 3.00 13.11 20.41
C PRO A 386 1.72 13.05 19.57
N GLU A 387 0.55 13.13 20.21
CA GLU A 387 -0.74 12.94 19.52
C GLU A 387 -0.97 13.93 18.37
N SER A 388 -0.48 15.17 18.51
CA SER A 388 -0.54 16.20 17.47
C SER A 388 0.20 15.81 16.19
N ASP A 389 1.23 14.97 16.31
CA ASP A 389 2.20 14.70 15.24
C ASP A 389 1.98 13.31 14.62
N ARG A 390 1.24 12.41 15.29
CA ARG A 390 1.02 11.01 14.85
C ARG A 390 0.52 10.90 13.41
N CYS A 391 -0.39 11.78 12.99
CA CYS A 391 -0.92 11.76 11.62
C CYS A 391 0.16 12.15 10.59
N ILE A 392 0.96 13.17 10.88
CA ILE A 392 2.04 13.64 10.02
C ILE A 392 3.11 12.56 9.90
N VAL A 393 3.55 12.01 11.04
CA VAL A 393 4.57 10.96 11.10
C VAL A 393 4.09 9.70 10.38
N GLY A 394 2.84 9.27 10.60
CA GLY A 394 2.24 8.16 9.88
C GLY A 394 2.12 8.40 8.37
N GLY A 395 1.80 9.62 7.96
CA GLY A 395 1.78 10.02 6.55
C GLY A 395 3.15 9.89 5.87
N VAL A 396 4.20 10.41 6.51
CA VAL A 396 5.58 10.29 6.02
C VAL A 396 6.04 8.82 6.01
N GLN A 397 5.72 8.05 7.05
CA GLN A 397 6.04 6.62 7.12
C GLN A 397 5.43 5.84 5.94
N ASN A 398 4.14 6.04 5.67
CA ASN A 398 3.46 5.40 4.55
C ASN A 398 4.07 5.83 3.20
N SER A 399 4.43 7.12 3.05
CA SER A 399 5.11 7.62 1.84
C SER A 399 6.47 6.96 1.64
N LEU A 400 7.24 6.75 2.72
CA LEU A 400 8.55 6.11 2.66
C LEU A 400 8.43 4.64 2.27
N GLN A 401 7.48 3.90 2.86
CA GLN A 401 7.18 2.52 2.49
C GLN A 401 6.76 2.40 1.02
N ALA A 402 5.84 3.25 0.56
CA ALA A 402 5.39 3.26 -0.84
C ALA A 402 6.54 3.60 -1.82
N THR A 403 7.47 4.46 -1.41
CA THR A 403 8.66 4.77 -2.21
C THR A 403 9.55 3.54 -2.38
N PHE A 404 9.82 2.80 -1.30
CA PHE A 404 10.64 1.59 -1.37
C PHE A 404 9.97 0.44 -2.14
N ASP A 405 8.65 0.31 -2.04
CA ASP A 405 7.86 -0.62 -2.86
C ASP A 405 7.96 -0.26 -4.35
N LEU A 406 7.83 1.03 -4.70
CA LEU A 406 8.02 1.53 -6.06
C LEU A 406 9.44 1.24 -6.58
N VAL A 407 10.46 1.45 -5.74
CA VAL A 407 11.86 1.13 -6.09
C VAL A 407 12.04 -0.37 -6.37
N ALA A 408 11.34 -1.27 -5.67
CA ALA A 408 11.36 -2.69 -5.97
C ALA A 408 10.87 -2.99 -7.39
N TYR A 409 9.78 -2.35 -7.82
CA TYR A 409 9.28 -2.48 -9.19
C TYR A 409 10.22 -1.85 -10.23
N VAL A 410 10.82 -0.69 -9.94
CA VAL A 410 11.84 -0.07 -10.81
C VAL A 410 13.05 -1.00 -10.97
N MET A 411 13.50 -1.65 -9.90
CA MET A 411 14.56 -2.66 -9.99
C MET A 411 14.15 -3.86 -10.84
N GLY A 412 12.86 -4.24 -10.84
CA GLY A 412 12.31 -5.24 -11.77
C GLY A 412 12.36 -4.82 -13.24
N ILE A 413 12.29 -3.51 -13.55
CA ILE A 413 12.51 -2.97 -14.90
C ILE A 413 13.99 -3.06 -15.28
N VAL A 414 14.88 -2.69 -14.36
CA VAL A 414 16.34 -2.73 -14.58
C VAL A 414 16.84 -4.17 -14.75
N ILE A 415 16.35 -5.09 -13.93
CA ILE A 415 16.67 -6.52 -13.97
C ILE A 415 15.45 -7.29 -14.49
N SER A 416 15.13 -7.05 -15.76
CA SER A 416 13.92 -7.63 -16.35
C SER A 416 14.10 -9.09 -16.79
N ASN A 417 15.31 -9.59 -17.04
CA ASN A 417 15.51 -10.99 -17.45
C ASN A 417 15.17 -11.95 -16.28
N PRO A 418 14.19 -12.86 -16.41
CA PRO A 418 13.81 -13.81 -15.36
C PRO A 418 14.97 -14.69 -14.87
N GLN A 419 15.93 -15.02 -15.74
CA GLN A 419 17.12 -15.80 -15.37
C GLN A 419 18.01 -15.08 -14.34
N HIS A 420 17.91 -13.76 -14.27
CA HIS A 420 18.63 -12.92 -13.33
C HIS A 420 17.80 -12.53 -12.10
N PHE A 421 16.61 -13.13 -11.92
CA PHE A 421 15.75 -12.86 -10.77
C PHE A 421 16.46 -13.09 -9.42
N TRP A 422 17.43 -14.01 -9.35
CA TRP A 422 18.25 -14.20 -8.16
C TRP A 422 19.00 -12.93 -7.70
N LYS A 423 19.34 -12.01 -8.62
CA LYS A 423 19.95 -10.71 -8.27
C LYS A 423 18.97 -9.85 -7.48
N LEU A 424 17.69 -9.81 -7.88
CA LEU A 424 16.65 -9.10 -7.15
C LEU A 424 16.39 -9.74 -5.78
N ASN A 425 16.46 -11.07 -5.68
CA ASN A 425 16.38 -11.78 -4.40
C ASN A 425 17.51 -11.34 -3.45
N LEU A 426 18.75 -11.24 -3.93
CA LEU A 426 19.88 -10.79 -3.12
C LEU A 426 19.75 -9.31 -2.70
N VAL A 427 19.31 -8.44 -3.61
CA VAL A 427 19.06 -7.02 -3.28
C VAL A 427 17.99 -6.90 -2.18
N SER A 428 16.91 -7.66 -2.30
CA SER A 428 15.85 -7.70 -1.28
C SER A 428 16.36 -8.22 0.06
N PHE A 429 17.16 -9.28 0.05
CA PHE A 429 17.78 -9.83 1.26
C PHE A 429 18.76 -8.84 1.90
N TRP A 430 19.50 -8.07 1.10
CA TRP A 430 20.36 -7.01 1.59
C TRP A 430 19.57 -5.87 2.24
N ALA A 431 18.43 -5.48 1.68
CA ALA A 431 17.52 -4.51 2.30
C ALA A 431 17.00 -5.00 3.67
N VAL A 432 16.59 -6.27 3.77
CA VAL A 432 16.19 -6.88 5.05
C VAL A 432 17.35 -6.94 6.05
N THR A 433 18.56 -7.25 5.57
CA THR A 433 19.78 -7.26 6.40
C THR A 433 20.07 -5.86 6.95
N MET A 434 19.99 -4.83 6.09
CA MET A 434 20.15 -3.43 6.51
C MET A 434 19.09 -3.02 7.53
N ALA A 435 17.82 -3.40 7.32
CA ALA A 435 16.75 -3.15 8.28
C ALA A 435 17.03 -3.80 9.65
N ALA A 436 17.46 -5.07 9.66
CA ALA A 436 17.80 -5.80 10.89
C ALA A 436 18.95 -5.12 11.65
N PHE A 437 20.01 -4.71 10.96
CA PHE A 437 21.14 -4.00 11.56
C PHE A 437 20.76 -2.60 12.04
N LEU A 438 19.99 -1.83 11.27
CA LEU A 438 19.51 -0.50 11.67
C LEU A 438 18.66 -0.57 12.93
N TYR A 439 17.73 -1.53 13.00
CA TYR A 439 16.91 -1.72 14.19
C TYR A 439 17.72 -2.20 15.40
N THR A 440 18.68 -3.11 15.18
CA THR A 440 19.60 -3.57 16.24
C THR A 440 20.46 -2.42 16.77
N TRP A 441 20.95 -1.55 15.88
CA TRP A 441 21.70 -0.35 16.23
C TRP A 441 20.84 0.63 17.04
N HIS A 442 19.60 0.86 16.63
CA HIS A 442 18.66 1.67 17.40
C HIS A 442 18.44 1.13 18.81
N LEU A 443 18.22 -0.18 18.94
CA LEU A 443 18.06 -0.82 20.25
C LEU A 443 19.32 -0.67 21.12
N TYR A 444 20.50 -0.82 20.52
CA TYR A 444 21.78 -0.60 21.21
C TYR A 444 21.91 0.85 21.67
N ARG A 445 21.52 1.84 20.85
CA ARG A 445 21.57 3.27 21.22
C ARG A 445 20.67 3.59 22.41
N ILE A 446 19.48 2.98 22.49
CA ILE A 446 18.55 3.20 23.60
C ILE A 446 19.03 2.50 24.87
N ARG A 447 19.47 1.24 24.79
CA ARG A 447 19.73 0.41 25.98
C ARG A 447 21.18 0.41 26.44
N LYS A 448 22.14 0.69 25.56
CA LYS A 448 23.60 0.51 25.74
C LYS A 448 24.08 -0.94 25.90
N HIS A 449 23.19 -1.93 25.97
CA HIS A 449 23.49 -3.37 25.95
C HIS A 449 22.43 -4.17 25.17
N LEU A 450 22.87 -5.23 24.49
CA LEU A 450 22.01 -6.10 23.67
C LEU A 450 21.49 -7.33 24.45
N PHE A 451 22.28 -7.85 25.39
CA PHE A 451 21.94 -9.02 26.22
C PHE A 451 22.10 -8.67 27.70
N HIS A 452 21.16 -9.14 28.54
CA HIS A 452 21.36 -9.16 30.00
C HIS A 452 21.96 -10.52 30.35
N PHE A 453 23.27 -10.59 30.49
CA PHE A 453 23.94 -11.80 30.99
C PHE A 453 23.71 -12.05 32.49
N GLU A 454 23.08 -11.12 33.21
CA GLU A 454 22.82 -11.24 34.66
C GLU A 454 21.54 -12.03 35.00
N LYS A 455 20.82 -12.57 34.00
CA LYS A 455 19.60 -13.39 34.19
C LYS A 455 19.58 -14.69 33.37
N LEU A 456 20.71 -15.09 32.80
CA LEU A 456 20.97 -16.44 32.30
C LEU A 456 21.72 -17.19 33.40
#